data_AF-A0A2J8K521-F1
#
_entry.id   AF-A0A2J8K521-F1
#
_cell.length_a   1.000
_cell.length_b   1.000
_cell.length_c   1.000
_cell.angle_alpha   90.00
_cell.angle_beta   90.00
_cell.angle_gamma   90.00
#
_symmetry.space_group_name_H-M   'P 1'
#
loop_
_entity.id
_entity.type
_entity.pdbx_description
1 polymer ?
#
loop_
_entity_poly.entity_id
_entity_poly.type
_entity_poly.pdbx_seq_one_letter_code
_entity_poly.pdbx_strand_id
1 'polypeptide(L)'
;MPTGEDGRRVWRTGLLWWLMDYSVEAAALMRLLSFVVLALFAVTQAEEGARLLASKSLLNRYAVEGRDLTLQYNIYNVGSSAALDVELSDDSFPPEDFGIVSGMLNVKWDRIAP
;
A
#
# COMPACT_ATOMS: atom_id res chain seq x y z
N MET A 1 -14.63 55.12 -50.28
CA MET A 1 -14.10 55.22 -48.91
C MET A 1 -14.61 54.05 -48.09
N PRO A 2 -13.71 53.23 -47.55
CA PRO A 2 -13.85 52.70 -46.20
C PRO A 2 -12.67 53.13 -45.33
N THR A 3 -12.98 53.42 -44.08
CA THR A 3 -12.16 54.06 -43.05
C THR A 3 -11.19 53.08 -42.37
N GLY A 4 -9.92 53.46 -42.26
CA GLY A 4 -8.83 52.66 -41.69
C GLY A 4 -8.80 52.60 -40.15
N GLU A 5 -9.86 52.09 -39.52
CA GLU A 5 -9.92 51.87 -38.05
C GLU A 5 -9.97 50.39 -37.62
N ASP A 6 -9.96 49.45 -38.56
CA ASP A 6 -10.29 48.05 -38.24
C ASP A 6 -9.07 47.18 -37.86
N GLY A 7 -7.88 47.46 -38.41
CA GLY A 7 -6.71 46.60 -38.22
C GLY A 7 -6.17 46.54 -36.78
N ARG A 8 -6.15 47.65 -36.04
CA ARG A 8 -5.56 47.69 -34.68
C ARG A 8 -6.41 47.03 -33.60
N ARG A 9 -7.74 46.91 -33.81
CA ARG A 9 -8.63 46.22 -32.87
C ARG A 9 -8.49 44.71 -32.96
N VAL A 10 -8.29 44.18 -34.17
CA VAL A 10 -8.11 42.75 -34.43
C VAL A 10 -6.83 42.19 -33.78
N TRP A 11 -5.71 42.91 -33.85
CA TRP A 11 -4.45 42.46 -33.20
C TRP A 11 -4.50 42.55 -31.67
N ARG A 12 -5.19 43.57 -31.12
CA ARG A 12 -5.34 43.73 -29.67
C ARG A 12 -6.23 42.64 -29.07
N THR A 13 -7.30 42.23 -29.76
CA THR A 13 -8.15 41.14 -29.27
C THR A 13 -7.42 39.80 -29.40
N GLY A 14 -6.79 39.49 -30.53
CA GLY A 14 -6.12 38.20 -30.75
C GLY A 14 -5.02 37.87 -29.74
N LEU A 15 -4.17 38.85 -29.40
CA LEU A 15 -3.12 38.66 -28.39
C LEU A 15 -3.67 38.46 -26.98
N LEU A 16 -4.75 39.17 -26.63
CA LEU A 16 -5.41 39.01 -25.33
C LEU A 16 -6.09 37.65 -25.21
N TRP A 17 -6.74 37.18 -26.28
CA TRP A 17 -7.31 35.83 -26.34
C TRP A 17 -6.23 34.75 -26.21
N TRP A 18 -5.13 34.89 -26.93
CA TRP A 18 -3.99 33.96 -26.85
C TRP A 18 -3.33 33.94 -25.45
N LEU A 19 -3.18 35.10 -24.81
CA LEU A 19 -2.68 35.20 -23.42
C LEU A 19 -3.67 34.63 -22.39
N MET A 20 -4.98 34.82 -22.61
CA MET A 20 -6.01 34.23 -21.76
C MET A 20 -6.07 32.71 -21.89
N ASP A 21 -6.01 32.15 -23.11
CA ASP A 21 -5.96 30.71 -23.32
C ASP A 21 -4.67 30.11 -22.71
N TYR A 22 -3.51 30.73 -22.94
CA TYR A 22 -2.25 30.31 -22.30
C TYR A 22 -2.33 30.37 -20.76
N SER A 23 -2.94 31.41 -20.21
CA SER A 23 -3.14 31.56 -18.77
C SER A 23 -4.12 30.52 -18.20
N VAL A 24 -5.17 30.16 -18.94
CA VAL A 24 -6.17 29.17 -18.51
C VAL A 24 -5.58 27.75 -18.59
N GLU A 25 -4.83 27.42 -19.64
CA GLU A 25 -4.11 26.15 -19.77
C GLU A 25 -3.05 25.98 -18.68
N ALA A 26 -2.26 27.02 -18.41
CA ALA A 26 -1.30 27.03 -17.32
C ALA A 26 -1.96 26.86 -15.95
N ALA A 27 -3.12 27.50 -15.73
CA ALA A 27 -3.90 27.34 -14.50
C ALA A 27 -4.51 25.92 -14.39
N ALA A 28 -4.95 25.32 -15.49
CA ALA A 28 -5.45 23.94 -15.52
C ALA A 28 -4.32 22.94 -15.22
N LEU A 29 -3.13 23.13 -15.78
CA LEU A 29 -1.96 22.32 -15.47
C LEU A 29 -1.54 22.45 -14.00
N MET A 30 -1.50 23.67 -13.45
CA MET A 30 -1.23 23.88 -12.02
C MET A 30 -2.26 23.21 -11.11
N ARG A 31 -3.55 23.26 -11.48
CA ARG A 31 -4.61 22.54 -10.74
C ARG A 31 -4.36 21.02 -10.80
N LEU A 32 -4.11 20.46 -11.97
CA LEU A 32 -3.82 19.03 -12.12
C LEU A 32 -2.60 18.61 -11.29
N LEU A 33 -1.50 19.35 -11.38
CA LEU A 33 -0.29 19.09 -10.59
C LEU A 33 -0.58 19.16 -9.08
N SER A 34 -1.38 20.13 -8.64
CA SER A 34 -1.78 20.21 -7.22
C SER A 34 -2.59 19.00 -6.76
N PHE A 35 -3.52 18.50 -7.60
CA PHE A 35 -4.26 17.27 -7.29
C PHE A 35 -3.36 16.04 -7.26
N VAL A 36 -2.39 15.93 -8.16
CA VAL A 36 -1.41 14.84 -8.16
C VAL A 36 -0.55 14.86 -6.89
N VAL A 37 -0.05 16.03 -6.49
CA VAL A 37 0.73 16.17 -5.25
C VAL A 37 -0.10 15.83 -4.01
N LEU A 38 -1.34 16.28 -3.95
CA LEU A 38 -2.26 15.96 -2.85
C LEU A 38 -2.58 14.45 -2.80
N ALA A 39 -2.81 13.82 -3.95
CA ALA A 39 -3.06 12.38 -4.03
C ALA A 39 -1.84 11.56 -3.57
N LEU A 40 -0.62 11.98 -3.94
CA LEU A 40 0.62 11.35 -3.48
C LEU A 40 0.78 11.47 -1.95
N PHE A 41 0.48 12.65 -1.38
CA PHE A 41 0.53 12.86 0.07
C PHE A 41 -0.52 12.04 0.84
N ALA A 42 -1.70 11.83 0.25
CA ALA A 42 -2.74 11.00 0.85
C ALA A 42 -2.31 9.51 0.89
N VAL A 43 -1.60 9.03 -0.12
CA VAL A 43 -1.09 7.64 -0.18
C VAL A 43 -0.01 7.38 0.88
N THR A 44 0.83 8.38 1.21
CA THR A 44 1.89 8.20 2.22
C THR A 44 1.36 8.10 3.65
N GLN A 45 0.16 8.62 3.92
CA GLN A 45 -0.49 8.56 5.24
C GLN A 45 -1.22 7.23 5.50
N ALA A 46 -1.26 6.32 4.53
CA ALA A 46 -2.28 5.28 4.49
C ALA A 46 -2.13 4.17 5.54
N GLU A 47 -1.00 4.01 6.23
CA GLU A 47 -0.84 2.85 7.12
C GLU A 47 0.05 3.17 8.34
N GLU A 48 -0.51 3.89 9.31
CA GLU A 48 0.01 3.92 10.67
C GLU A 48 -0.62 2.78 11.48
N GLY A 49 0.20 1.87 12.00
CA GLY A 49 -0.32 0.72 12.74
C GLY A 49 0.58 -0.51 12.73
N ALA A 50 0.18 -1.52 13.50
CA ALA A 50 0.84 -2.81 13.53
C ALA A 50 0.39 -3.65 12.33
N ARG A 51 1.33 -4.28 11.64
CA ARG A 51 1.03 -5.11 10.46
C ARG A 51 1.83 -6.38 10.56
N LEU A 52 1.17 -7.52 10.64
CA LEU A 52 1.86 -8.80 10.77
C LEU A 52 1.99 -9.48 9.41
N LEU A 53 3.21 -9.89 9.07
CA LEU A 53 3.48 -10.86 8.03
C LEU A 53 3.77 -12.20 8.67
N ALA A 54 3.02 -13.22 8.28
CA ALA A 54 3.24 -14.58 8.71
C ALA A 54 3.65 -15.44 7.52
N SER A 55 4.57 -16.37 7.75
CA SER A 55 4.95 -17.40 6.79
C SER A 55 5.01 -18.75 7.48
N LYS A 56 4.58 -19.79 6.76
CA LYS A 56 4.63 -21.19 7.18
C LYS A 56 5.47 -21.95 6.17
N SER A 57 6.45 -22.71 6.65
CA SER A 57 7.33 -23.51 5.80
C SER A 57 7.51 -24.92 6.35
N LEU A 58 7.45 -25.92 5.47
CA LEU A 58 7.83 -27.30 5.79
C LEU A 58 9.35 -27.40 5.73
N LEU A 59 9.98 -27.83 6.82
CA LEU A 59 11.42 -28.08 6.81
C LEU A 59 11.76 -29.47 6.24
N ASN A 60 10.81 -30.41 6.33
CA ASN A 60 10.93 -31.71 5.70
C ASN A 60 10.48 -31.61 4.23
N ARG A 61 11.26 -32.18 3.30
CA ARG A 61 10.91 -32.20 1.87
C ARG A 61 9.74 -33.13 1.53
N TYR A 62 9.49 -34.12 2.37
CA TYR A 62 8.43 -35.11 2.20
C TYR A 62 7.82 -35.44 3.55
N ALA A 63 6.49 -35.49 3.60
CA ALA A 63 5.78 -36.11 4.71
C ALA A 63 5.82 -37.62 4.50
N VAL A 64 6.31 -38.35 5.51
CA VAL A 64 6.39 -39.81 5.50
C VAL A 64 5.66 -40.32 6.73
N GLU A 65 4.79 -41.29 6.55
CA GLU A 65 4.06 -41.93 7.64
C GLU A 65 5.04 -42.49 8.68
N GLY A 66 4.74 -42.26 9.97
CA GLY A 66 5.61 -42.69 11.08
C GLY A 66 6.91 -41.89 11.24
N ARG A 67 7.04 -40.72 10.58
CA ARG A 67 8.17 -39.80 10.75
C ARG A 67 7.72 -38.40 11.14
N ASP A 68 8.62 -37.70 11.82
CA ASP A 68 8.36 -36.34 12.27
C ASP A 68 8.26 -35.36 11.08
N LEU A 69 7.21 -34.54 11.12
CA LEU A 69 6.99 -33.43 10.20
C LEU A 69 7.27 -32.12 10.95
N THR A 70 8.30 -31.40 10.51
CA THR A 70 8.72 -30.15 11.14
C THR A 70 8.23 -28.95 10.34
N LEU A 71 7.57 -28.03 11.04
CA LEU A 71 7.05 -26.78 10.51
C LEU A 71 7.79 -25.62 11.14
N GLN A 72 8.09 -24.61 10.33
CA GLN A 72 8.59 -23.35 10.80
C GLN A 72 7.59 -22.25 10.48
N TYR A 73 7.11 -21.60 11.53
CA TYR A 73 6.29 -20.40 11.46
C TYR A 73 7.18 -19.20 11.73
N ASN A 74 7.13 -18.19 10.86
CA ASN A 74 7.77 -16.91 11.11
C ASN A 74 6.73 -15.82 11.11
N ILE A 75 6.71 -14.99 12.15
CA ILE A 75 5.80 -13.86 12.31
C ILE A 75 6.65 -12.60 12.47
N TYR A 76 6.40 -11.62 11.62
CA TYR A 76 7.11 -10.35 11.59
C TYR A 76 6.12 -9.21 11.70
N ASN A 77 6.41 -8.22 12.53
CA ASN A 77 5.70 -6.96 12.48
C ASN A 77 6.41 -6.05 11.46
N VAL A 78 5.74 -5.71 10.37
CA VAL A 78 6.19 -4.74 9.35
C VAL A 78 5.43 -3.42 9.46
N GLY A 79 4.67 -3.26 10.53
CA GLY A 79 3.96 -2.05 10.90
C GLY A 79 4.88 -0.97 11.44
N SER A 80 4.33 0.22 11.64
CA SER A 80 4.99 1.32 12.33
C SER A 80 4.73 1.31 13.84
N SER A 81 3.83 0.46 14.33
CA SER A 81 3.51 0.31 15.77
C SER A 81 3.53 -1.16 16.22
N ALA A 82 3.62 -1.38 17.53
CA ALA A 82 3.68 -2.73 18.10
C ALA A 82 2.36 -3.48 17.91
N ALA A 83 2.42 -4.73 17.46
CA ALA A 83 1.28 -5.64 17.48
C ALA A 83 1.07 -6.12 18.92
N LEU A 84 -0.16 -6.08 19.41
CA LEU A 84 -0.54 -6.50 20.75
C LEU A 84 -1.50 -7.69 20.65
N ASP A 85 -1.48 -8.56 21.66
CA ASP A 85 -2.37 -9.73 21.76
C ASP A 85 -2.40 -10.58 20.49
N VAL A 86 -1.20 -10.98 20.03
CA VAL A 86 -1.04 -11.76 18.81
C VAL A 86 -1.23 -13.24 19.12
N GLU A 87 -2.14 -13.90 18.41
CA GLU A 87 -2.39 -15.34 18.52
C GLU A 87 -2.06 -16.03 17.20
N LEU A 88 -1.25 -17.09 17.28
CA LEU A 88 -1.05 -18.06 16.21
C LEU A 88 -1.77 -19.34 16.61
N SER A 89 -2.77 -19.75 15.84
CA SER A 89 -3.41 -21.07 15.96
C SER A 89 -3.38 -21.75 14.60
N ASP A 90 -2.97 -23.02 14.55
CA ASP A 90 -2.97 -23.83 13.34
C ASP A 90 -3.62 -25.19 13.56
N ASP A 91 -4.84 -25.31 13.04
CA ASP A 91 -5.68 -26.50 13.16
C ASP A 91 -5.54 -27.45 11.95
N SER A 92 -4.53 -27.24 11.10
CA SER A 92 -4.33 -28.05 9.88
C SER A 92 -3.85 -29.49 10.16
N PHE A 93 -3.56 -29.83 11.42
CA PHE A 93 -2.98 -31.11 11.83
C PHE A 93 -3.93 -31.84 12.77
N PRO A 94 -4.85 -32.66 12.23
CA PRO A 94 -5.79 -33.40 13.05
C PRO A 94 -5.07 -34.38 13.98
N PRO A 95 -5.48 -34.47 15.26
CA PRO A 95 -4.79 -35.28 16.26
C PRO A 95 -4.86 -36.79 16.00
N GLU A 96 -5.81 -37.26 15.19
CA GLU A 96 -5.90 -38.65 14.72
C GLU A 96 -4.76 -39.06 13.79
N ASP A 97 -4.23 -38.12 12.99
CA ASP A 97 -3.18 -38.38 12.01
C ASP A 97 -1.81 -37.87 12.46
N PHE A 98 -1.78 -36.81 13.29
CA PHE A 98 -0.56 -36.13 13.71
C PHE A 98 -0.49 -35.98 15.23
N GLY A 99 0.60 -36.48 15.81
CA GLY A 99 0.98 -36.20 17.20
C GLY A 99 1.95 -35.02 17.29
N ILE A 100 1.75 -34.11 18.24
CA ILE A 100 2.73 -33.05 18.53
C ILE A 100 3.93 -33.67 19.25
N VAL A 101 5.08 -33.74 18.57
CA VAL A 101 6.33 -34.22 19.15
C VAL A 101 7.00 -33.12 19.99
N SER A 102 7.02 -31.89 19.47
CA SER A 102 7.62 -30.73 20.13
C SER A 102 7.04 -29.42 19.58
N GLY A 103 7.06 -28.37 20.41
CA GLY A 103 6.53 -27.05 20.08
C GLY A 103 5.06 -26.89 20.44
N MET A 104 4.43 -25.85 19.90
CA MET A 104 3.04 -25.49 20.17
C MET A 104 2.37 -25.05 18.86
N LEU A 105 1.21 -25.65 18.56
CA LEU A 105 0.36 -25.25 17.42
C LEU A 105 -0.51 -24.04 17.74
N ASN A 106 -0.67 -23.73 19.04
CA ASN A 106 -1.29 -22.50 19.51
C ASN A 106 -0.31 -21.74 20.42
N VAL A 107 0.02 -20.50 20.07
CA VAL A 107 0.90 -19.62 20.86
C VAL A 107 0.32 -18.22 20.88
N LYS A 108 0.38 -17.57 22.05
CA LYS A 108 0.03 -16.16 22.24
C LYS A 108 1.24 -15.33 22.61
N TRP A 109 1.35 -14.15 22.02
CA TRP A 109 2.32 -13.13 22.37
C TRP A 109 1.59 -11.86 22.79
N ASP A 110 1.90 -11.37 24.00
CA ASP A 110 1.35 -10.10 24.48
C ASP A 110 1.72 -8.93 23.55
N ARG A 111 2.93 -8.99 22.98
CA ARG A 111 3.48 -7.93 22.14
C ARG A 111 4.54 -8.41 21.16
N ILE A 112 4.48 -7.90 19.92
CA ILE A 112 5.54 -8.00 18.91
C ILE A 112 5.94 -6.59 18.47
N ALA A 113 7.20 -6.22 18.71
CA ALA A 113 7.73 -4.92 18.31
C ALA A 113 7.86 -4.81 16.77
N PRO A 114 7.78 -3.59 16.19
CA PRO A 114 8.13 -3.32 14.79
C PRO A 114 9.57 -3.72 14.45
#